data_AF-A0AAP2XUL5-F1
#
_entry.id   AF-A0AAP2XUL5-F1
#
_cell.length_a   1.000
_cell.length_b   1.000
_cell.length_c   1.000
_cell.angle_alpha   90.00
_cell.angle_beta   90.00
_cell.angle_gamma   90.00
#
_symmetry.space_group_name_H-M   'P 1'
#
loop_
_entity.id
_entity.type
_entity.pdbx_description
1 polymer ?
#
loop_
_entity_poly.entity_id
_entity_poly.type
_entity_poly.pdbx_seq_one_letter_code
_entity_poly.pdbx_strand_id
1 'polypeptide(L)'
;PNQEVVFALHNEYCKEDKTHRYAVHIVINRSDLSTGKRLDEGRGKEAKVRRASRIRKMDKAWGLKQVERDERNSSVHKKQPSKVEKEIEGRGGESYKMNLRELCRLAADRAENIYEYREMLEGWGVDTQFRKGKLYVTDTDNSKYSFSLAKLDADLNANGLEDRFLQNVEADIEAKGAEIAEARAAVEAERQRVTGIRDAYLEEMRKSYLDYRKKAHGLEGTALAAFPKLELKRPPKEVVDDPEVKRLWLAYRRGAD
;
A
#
# COMPACT_ATOMS: atom_id res chain seq x y z
N PRO A 1 -0.29 -69.71 2.47
CA PRO A 1 -1.19 -68.56 2.67
C PRO A 1 -2.65 -69.02 2.59
N ASN A 2 -3.39 -68.94 3.70
CA ASN A 2 -4.80 -69.34 3.77
C ASN A 2 -5.74 -68.13 3.68
N GLN A 3 -5.26 -67.01 3.15
CA GLN A 3 -6.03 -65.79 2.97
C GLN A 3 -6.68 -65.82 1.59
N GLU A 4 -7.95 -65.44 1.53
CA GLU A 4 -8.60 -65.09 0.26
C GLU A 4 -8.00 -63.80 -0.30
N VAL A 5 -7.78 -63.78 -1.61
CA VAL A 5 -7.34 -62.58 -2.32
C VAL A 5 -8.30 -62.33 -3.47
N VAL A 6 -8.83 -61.11 -3.53
CA VAL A 6 -9.69 -60.66 -4.62
C VAL A 6 -8.90 -59.66 -5.46
N PHE A 7 -8.92 -59.88 -6.77
CA PHE A 7 -8.34 -58.97 -7.75
C PHE A 7 -9.50 -58.27 -8.47
N ALA A 8 -9.45 -56.94 -8.51
CA ALA A 8 -10.34 -56.15 -9.35
C ALA A 8 -9.49 -55.37 -10.36
N LEU A 9 -9.67 -55.66 -11.64
CA LEU A 9 -9.05 -54.92 -12.73
C LEU A 9 -9.95 -53.73 -13.08
N HIS A 10 -9.42 -52.52 -12.94
CA HIS A 10 -10.06 -51.29 -13.35
C HIS A 10 -9.37 -50.75 -14.60
N ASN A 11 -10.14 -50.51 -15.66
CA ASN A 11 -9.68 -49.80 -16.85
C ASN A 11 -10.12 -48.34 -16.74
N GLU A 12 -9.18 -47.45 -16.46
CA GLU A 12 -9.41 -46.01 -16.39
C GLU A 12 -9.09 -45.37 -17.74
N TYR A 13 -10.09 -44.75 -18.35
CA TYR A 13 -9.89 -43.96 -19.56
C TYR A 13 -9.71 -42.48 -19.20
N CYS A 14 -8.54 -41.93 -19.55
CA CYS A 14 -8.26 -40.51 -19.38
C CYS A 14 -8.75 -39.74 -20.61
N LYS A 15 -9.76 -38.86 -20.41
CA LYS A 15 -10.35 -38.07 -21.50
C LYS A 15 -9.40 -37.01 -22.08
N GLU A 16 -8.44 -36.54 -21.30
CA GLU A 16 -7.52 -35.46 -21.70
C GLU A 16 -6.40 -35.94 -22.63
N ASP A 17 -5.84 -37.12 -22.38
CA ASP A 17 -4.74 -37.68 -23.18
C ASP A 17 -5.16 -38.87 -24.08
N LYS A 18 -6.44 -39.28 -24.01
CA LYS A 18 -7.02 -40.42 -24.75
C LYS A 18 -6.34 -41.77 -24.50
N THR A 19 -5.73 -41.94 -23.32
CA THR A 19 -5.06 -43.21 -22.95
C THR A 19 -5.91 -44.07 -22.01
N HIS A 20 -5.75 -45.38 -22.15
CA HIS A 20 -6.26 -46.37 -21.20
C HIS A 20 -5.18 -46.73 -20.20
N ARG A 21 -5.54 -46.73 -18.91
CA ARG A 21 -4.65 -47.14 -17.83
C ARG A 21 -5.33 -48.26 -17.06
N TYR A 22 -4.63 -49.37 -16.90
CA TYR A 22 -5.12 -50.50 -16.11
C TYR A 22 -4.58 -50.40 -14.69
N ALA A 23 -5.48 -50.33 -13.72
CA ALA A 23 -5.17 -50.45 -12.31
C ALA A 23 -5.68 -51.80 -11.80
N VAL A 24 -4.83 -52.57 -11.11
CA VAL A 24 -5.25 -53.78 -10.41
C VAL A 24 -5.36 -53.45 -8.94
N HIS A 25 -6.57 -53.52 -8.40
CA HIS A 25 -6.80 -53.47 -6.97
C HIS A 25 -6.72 -54.89 -6.42
N ILE A 26 -5.79 -55.11 -5.49
CA ILE A 26 -5.62 -56.37 -4.79
C ILE A 26 -6.17 -56.17 -3.38
N VAL A 27 -7.18 -56.94 -3.02
CA VAL A 27 -7.75 -56.97 -1.68
C VAL A 27 -7.41 -58.31 -1.05
N ILE A 28 -6.64 -58.27 0.03
CA ILE A 28 -6.26 -59.47 0.78
C ILE A 28 -7.17 -59.56 1.99
N ASN A 29 -7.84 -60.69 2.17
CA ASN A 29 -8.59 -60.98 3.38
C ASN A 29 -7.60 -61.00 4.56
N ARG A 30 -7.83 -60.09 5.48
CA ARG A 30 -6.96 -59.89 6.64
C ARG A 30 -7.07 -61.01 7.68
N SER A 31 -8.00 -61.94 7.53
CA SER A 31 -8.10 -63.13 8.37
C SER A 31 -7.53 -64.34 7.62
N ASP A 32 -6.67 -65.11 8.28
CA ASP A 32 -6.27 -66.44 7.83
C ASP A 32 -7.45 -67.40 8.02
N LEU A 33 -7.93 -68.01 6.92
CA LEU A 33 -9.15 -68.79 6.94
C LEU A 33 -9.01 -70.14 7.65
N SER A 34 -7.78 -70.63 7.83
CA SER A 34 -7.54 -71.90 8.53
C SER A 34 -7.43 -71.72 10.05
N THR A 35 -6.85 -70.60 10.49
CA THR A 35 -6.60 -70.33 11.93
C THR A 35 -7.58 -69.33 12.53
N GLY A 36 -8.36 -68.62 11.71
CA GLY A 36 -9.27 -67.53 12.12
C GLY A 36 -8.55 -66.28 12.65
N LYS A 37 -7.21 -66.30 12.71
CA LYS A 37 -6.40 -65.19 13.23
C LYS A 37 -6.15 -64.15 12.15
N ARG A 38 -6.02 -62.89 12.57
CA ARG A 38 -5.77 -61.76 11.66
C ARG A 38 -4.28 -61.63 11.33
N LEU A 39 -3.99 -61.16 10.12
CA LEU A 39 -2.68 -60.69 9.67
C LEU A 39 -2.10 -59.72 10.72
N ASP A 40 -0.86 -59.96 11.15
CA ASP A 40 -0.16 -59.09 12.10
C ASP A 40 0.31 -57.82 11.38
N GLU A 41 -0.53 -56.79 11.42
CA GLU A 41 -0.23 -55.43 10.93
C GLU A 41 0.59 -54.61 11.97
N GLY A 42 1.02 -55.26 13.06
CA GLY A 42 1.51 -54.62 14.28
C GLY A 42 0.36 -54.09 15.15
N ARG A 43 0.70 -53.51 16.31
CA ARG A 43 -0.30 -52.86 17.18
C ARG A 43 -0.89 -51.65 16.45
N GLY A 44 -2.21 -51.50 16.40
CA GLY A 44 -2.88 -50.38 15.70
C GLY A 44 -2.39 -48.98 16.12
N LYS A 45 -1.87 -48.86 17.37
CA LYS A 45 -1.18 -47.67 17.87
C LYS A 45 0.09 -47.33 17.06
N GLU A 46 0.92 -48.32 16.74
CA GLU A 46 2.15 -48.15 15.96
C GLU A 46 1.88 -47.88 14.48
N ALA A 47 0.84 -48.50 13.90
CA ALA A 47 0.43 -48.24 12.52
C ALA A 47 -0.07 -46.79 12.34
N LYS A 48 -0.87 -46.28 13.30
CA LYS A 48 -1.32 -44.87 13.32
C LYS A 48 -0.14 -43.91 13.41
N VAL A 49 0.83 -44.19 14.28
CA VAL A 49 2.04 -43.37 14.44
C VAL A 49 2.89 -43.39 13.16
N ARG A 50 3.14 -44.56 12.57
CA ARG A 50 3.90 -44.69 11.32
C ARG A 50 3.23 -43.94 10.17
N ARG A 51 1.90 -44.03 10.02
CA ARG A 51 1.15 -43.28 9.02
C ARG A 51 1.27 -41.76 9.24
N ALA A 52 1.07 -41.27 10.46
CA ALA A 52 1.19 -39.85 10.77
C ALA A 52 2.60 -39.31 10.52
N SER A 53 3.64 -40.06 10.92
CA SER A 53 5.04 -39.69 10.66
C SER A 53 5.38 -39.65 9.17
N ARG A 54 4.83 -40.58 8.37
CA ARG A 54 5.01 -40.59 6.92
C ARG A 54 4.38 -39.36 6.27
N ILE A 55 3.16 -38.99 6.67
CA ILE A 55 2.48 -37.80 6.15
C ILE A 55 3.27 -36.54 6.51
N ARG A 56 3.69 -36.38 7.78
CA ARG A 56 4.53 -35.23 8.20
C ARG A 56 5.85 -35.13 7.44
N LYS A 57 6.48 -36.27 7.12
CA LYS A 57 7.71 -36.30 6.32
C LYS A 57 7.45 -35.85 4.89
N MET A 58 6.33 -36.26 4.30
CA MET A 58 5.89 -35.77 2.99
C MET A 58 5.59 -34.28 3.05
N ASP A 59 4.84 -33.82 4.04
CA ASP A 59 4.51 -32.40 4.20
C ASP A 59 5.79 -31.56 4.26
N LYS A 60 6.79 -31.98 5.03
CA LYS A 60 8.11 -31.33 5.08
C LYS A 60 8.86 -31.34 3.73
N ALA A 61 8.83 -32.47 3.01
CA ALA A 61 9.51 -32.58 1.71
C ALA A 61 8.88 -31.68 0.63
N TRP A 62 7.57 -31.46 0.71
CA TRP A 62 6.81 -30.66 -0.24
C TRP A 62 6.49 -29.24 0.28
N GLY A 63 7.04 -28.84 1.43
CA GLY A 63 6.81 -27.52 2.04
C GLY A 63 5.37 -27.26 2.48
N LEU A 64 4.57 -28.31 2.71
CA LEU A 64 3.17 -28.21 3.11
C LEU A 64 3.06 -28.00 4.63
N LYS A 65 2.10 -27.18 5.05
CA LYS A 65 1.77 -26.93 6.46
C LYS A 65 0.39 -27.51 6.78
N GLN A 66 0.18 -27.88 8.04
CA GLN A 66 -1.13 -28.35 8.51
C GLN A 66 -2.11 -27.17 8.53
N VAL A 67 -3.35 -27.41 8.11
CA VAL A 67 -4.41 -26.39 8.10
C VAL A 67 -4.79 -26.04 9.52
N GLU A 68 -4.63 -24.76 9.89
CA GLU A 68 -5.18 -24.23 11.14
C GLU A 68 -6.57 -23.67 10.88
N ARG A 69 -7.45 -23.77 11.90
CA ARG A 69 -8.83 -23.28 11.79
C ARG A 69 -8.78 -21.77 11.64
N ASP A 70 -9.47 -21.24 10.62
CA ASP A 70 -9.55 -19.81 10.32
C ASP A 70 -8.24 -19.16 9.86
N GLU A 71 -7.17 -19.94 9.62
CA GLU A 71 -5.93 -19.46 9.01
C GLU A 71 -5.73 -19.93 7.56
N ARG A 72 -4.91 -19.18 6.83
CA ARG A 72 -4.67 -19.36 5.40
C ARG A 72 -3.77 -20.57 5.12
N ASN A 73 -4.31 -21.58 4.45
CA ASN A 73 -3.60 -22.83 4.17
C ASN A 73 -2.52 -22.74 3.05
N SER A 74 -2.61 -21.82 2.09
CA SER A 74 -1.53 -21.55 1.14
C SER A 74 -1.68 -20.22 0.39
N SER A 75 -0.55 -19.60 0.01
CA SER A 75 -0.47 -18.51 -0.98
C SER A 75 -0.58 -19.02 -2.43
N VAL A 76 -0.35 -20.33 -2.64
CA VAL A 76 -0.25 -20.99 -3.95
C VAL A 76 -1.63 -21.37 -4.53
N HIS A 77 -2.70 -21.33 -3.74
CA HIS A 77 -4.08 -21.51 -4.25
C HIS A 77 -4.67 -20.29 -4.96
N LYS A 78 -3.97 -19.15 -4.99
CA LYS A 78 -4.26 -18.12 -5.99
C LYS A 78 -3.86 -18.71 -7.36
N LYS A 79 -4.74 -18.66 -8.37
CA LYS A 79 -4.46 -18.80 -9.82
C LYS A 79 -5.00 -20.03 -10.55
N GLN A 80 -5.91 -20.85 -10.02
CA GLN A 80 -6.57 -21.83 -10.89
C GLN A 80 -7.78 -21.19 -11.59
N PRO A 81 -7.77 -21.07 -12.94
CA PRO A 81 -8.92 -20.58 -13.67
C PRO A 81 -10.09 -21.53 -13.44
N SER A 82 -11.24 -20.98 -13.08
CA SER A 82 -12.49 -21.73 -12.98
C SER A 82 -12.86 -22.34 -14.33
N LYS A 83 -13.71 -23.38 -14.32
CA LYS A 83 -14.17 -24.05 -15.55
C LYS A 83 -14.70 -23.06 -16.60
N VAL A 84 -15.39 -22.01 -16.14
CA VAL A 84 -15.91 -20.92 -16.98
C VAL A 84 -14.78 -20.07 -17.56
N GLU A 85 -13.77 -19.73 -16.77
CA GLU A 85 -12.59 -18.97 -17.24
C GLU A 85 -11.79 -19.77 -18.27
N LYS A 86 -11.59 -21.08 -18.06
CA LYS A 86 -10.95 -21.97 -19.04
C LYS A 86 -11.72 -22.07 -20.36
N GLU A 87 -13.05 -22.02 -20.30
CA GLU A 87 -13.91 -22.08 -21.49
C GLU A 87 -13.87 -20.78 -22.31
N ILE A 88 -13.71 -19.62 -21.66
CA ILE A 88 -13.59 -18.32 -22.32
C ILE A 88 -12.20 -18.15 -22.94
N GLU A 89 -11.15 -18.47 -22.18
CA GLU A 89 -9.76 -18.43 -22.65
C GLU A 89 -9.54 -19.42 -23.80
N GLY A 90 -10.16 -20.62 -23.72
CA GLY A 90 -10.17 -21.61 -24.81
C GLY A 90 -10.90 -21.16 -26.09
N ARG A 91 -11.68 -20.06 -26.04
CA ARG A 91 -12.31 -19.42 -27.21
C ARG A 91 -11.55 -18.18 -27.69
N GLY A 92 -10.41 -17.85 -27.09
CA GLY A 92 -9.61 -16.66 -27.43
C GLY A 92 -10.16 -15.34 -26.91
N GLY A 93 -11.13 -15.37 -25.97
CA GLY A 93 -11.65 -14.17 -25.32
C GLY A 93 -10.94 -13.86 -24.01
N GLU A 94 -10.88 -12.59 -23.63
CA GLU A 94 -10.46 -12.19 -22.29
C GLU A 94 -11.55 -12.55 -21.26
N SER A 95 -11.13 -13.07 -20.10
CA SER A 95 -12.07 -13.43 -19.05
C SER A 95 -12.67 -12.17 -18.42
N TYR A 96 -13.97 -11.93 -18.64
CA TYR A 96 -14.73 -10.85 -17.98
C TYR A 96 -14.59 -10.89 -16.44
N LYS A 97 -14.36 -12.07 -15.86
CA LYS A 97 -14.12 -12.25 -14.43
C LYS A 97 -12.74 -11.75 -13.99
N MET A 98 -11.72 -11.83 -14.84
CA MET A 98 -10.39 -11.27 -14.57
C MET A 98 -10.41 -9.74 -14.67
N ASN A 99 -11.06 -9.19 -15.71
CA ASN A 99 -11.24 -7.75 -15.84
C ASN A 99 -11.98 -7.16 -14.63
N LEU A 100 -13.13 -7.72 -14.28
CA LEU A 100 -13.94 -7.30 -13.13
C LEU A 100 -13.15 -7.34 -11.81
N ARG A 101 -12.30 -8.36 -11.63
CA ARG A 101 -11.41 -8.46 -10.46
C ARG A 101 -10.40 -7.32 -10.42
N GLU A 102 -9.73 -7.01 -11.54
CA GLU A 102 -8.73 -5.94 -11.56
C GLU A 102 -9.37 -4.57 -11.36
N LEU A 103 -10.54 -4.31 -11.96
CA LEU A 103 -11.32 -3.10 -11.66
C LEU A 103 -11.62 -3.00 -10.16
N CYS A 104 -12.09 -4.08 -9.54
CA CYS A 104 -12.34 -4.09 -8.10
C CYS A 104 -11.10 -3.82 -7.24
N ARG A 105 -9.91 -4.23 -7.67
CA ARG A 105 -8.65 -3.94 -6.96
C ARG A 105 -8.24 -2.48 -7.13
N LEU A 106 -8.26 -1.98 -8.37
CA LEU A 106 -7.89 -0.60 -8.69
C LEU A 106 -8.80 0.41 -7.96
N ALA A 107 -10.09 0.13 -7.85
CA ALA A 107 -11.00 0.95 -7.06
C ALA A 107 -10.65 0.89 -5.57
N ALA A 108 -10.29 -0.28 -5.04
CA ALA A 108 -9.94 -0.44 -3.63
C ALA A 108 -8.61 0.20 -3.26
N ASP A 109 -7.66 0.31 -4.21
CA ASP A 109 -6.38 0.99 -4.03
C ASP A 109 -6.51 2.53 -4.09
N ARG A 110 -7.69 3.06 -4.45
CA ARG A 110 -7.92 4.51 -4.62
C ARG A 110 -8.99 5.07 -3.70
N ALA A 111 -10.02 4.29 -3.41
CA ALA A 111 -11.15 4.75 -2.63
C ALA A 111 -10.80 4.85 -1.15
N GLU A 112 -11.28 5.91 -0.49
CA GLU A 112 -11.10 6.11 0.95
C GLU A 112 -12.28 5.56 1.75
N ASN A 113 -13.37 5.21 1.07
CA ASN A 113 -14.56 4.64 1.71
C ASN A 113 -15.42 3.85 0.71
N ILE A 114 -16.43 3.16 1.24
CA ILE A 114 -17.32 2.29 0.46
C ILE A 114 -18.17 3.05 -0.58
N TYR A 115 -18.46 4.33 -0.37
CA TYR A 115 -19.27 5.11 -1.30
C TYR A 115 -18.47 5.47 -2.54
N GLU A 116 -17.28 6.04 -2.35
CA GLU A 116 -16.33 6.31 -3.43
C GLU A 116 -15.96 5.03 -4.19
N TYR A 117 -15.74 3.93 -3.47
CA TYR A 117 -15.44 2.63 -4.08
C TYR A 117 -16.54 2.21 -5.07
N ARG A 118 -17.81 2.36 -4.68
CA ARG A 118 -18.96 2.01 -5.52
C ARG A 118 -19.15 3.00 -6.67
N GLU A 119 -18.94 4.29 -6.42
CA GLU A 119 -19.01 5.34 -7.43
C GLU A 119 -17.95 5.15 -8.53
N MET A 120 -16.70 4.84 -8.15
CA MET A 120 -15.65 4.51 -9.12
C MET A 120 -16.00 3.29 -9.95
N LEU A 121 -16.49 2.23 -9.32
CA LEU A 121 -16.92 1.02 -10.02
C LEU A 121 -18.08 1.29 -10.98
N GLU A 122 -19.08 2.05 -10.56
CA GLU A 122 -20.20 2.45 -11.41
C GLU A 122 -19.71 3.25 -12.62
N GLY A 123 -18.79 4.20 -12.41
CA GLY A 123 -18.13 4.95 -13.47
C GLY A 123 -17.32 4.09 -14.45
N TRP A 124 -16.93 2.88 -14.07
CA TRP A 124 -16.23 1.91 -14.92
C TRP A 124 -17.14 0.83 -15.51
N GLY A 125 -18.47 0.99 -15.40
CA GLY A 125 -19.42 0.00 -15.92
C GLY A 125 -19.55 -1.25 -15.04
N VAL A 126 -19.41 -1.09 -13.72
CA VAL A 126 -19.59 -2.18 -12.75
C VAL A 126 -20.72 -1.83 -11.78
N ASP A 127 -21.83 -2.58 -11.86
CA ASP A 127 -22.94 -2.48 -10.92
C ASP A 127 -22.60 -3.18 -9.60
N THR A 128 -23.00 -2.57 -8.48
CA THR A 128 -22.70 -3.05 -7.13
C THR A 128 -23.96 -3.21 -6.27
N GLN A 129 -24.13 -4.38 -5.67
CA GLN A 129 -25.32 -4.70 -4.88
C GLN A 129 -24.98 -5.48 -3.61
N PHE A 130 -25.60 -5.09 -2.49
CA PHE A 130 -25.52 -5.85 -1.24
C PHE A 130 -26.59 -6.94 -1.19
N ARG A 131 -26.17 -8.19 -1.05
CA ARG A 131 -27.08 -9.34 -0.89
C ARG A 131 -26.65 -10.16 0.31
N LYS A 132 -27.52 -10.28 1.33
CA LYS A 132 -27.26 -11.03 2.57
C LYS A 132 -25.92 -10.63 3.24
N GLY A 133 -25.66 -9.31 3.34
CA GLY A 133 -24.44 -8.78 3.96
C GLY A 133 -23.15 -8.95 3.15
N LYS A 134 -23.25 -9.37 1.88
CA LYS A 134 -22.09 -9.50 0.98
C LYS A 134 -22.24 -8.56 -0.20
N LEU A 135 -21.14 -7.93 -0.59
CA LEU A 135 -21.08 -7.13 -1.79
C LEU A 135 -20.96 -8.04 -3.01
N TYR A 136 -21.84 -7.82 -3.99
CA TYR A 136 -21.81 -8.44 -5.30
C TYR A 136 -21.51 -7.37 -6.33
N VAL A 137 -20.74 -7.76 -7.34
CA VAL A 137 -20.37 -6.92 -8.47
C VAL A 137 -20.78 -7.61 -9.76
N THR A 138 -21.24 -6.82 -10.71
CA THR A 138 -21.77 -7.28 -12.00
C THR A 138 -21.23 -6.35 -13.07
N ASP A 139 -20.60 -6.91 -14.09
CA ASP A 139 -20.16 -6.16 -15.27
C ASP A 139 -21.41 -5.74 -16.07
N THR A 140 -21.54 -4.45 -16.43
CA THR A 140 -22.72 -3.95 -17.16
C THR A 140 -22.79 -4.51 -18.57
N ASP A 141 -21.65 -4.76 -19.21
CA ASP A 141 -21.58 -5.33 -20.57
C ASP A 141 -21.88 -6.83 -20.56
N ASN A 142 -21.72 -7.49 -19.40
CA ASN A 142 -22.03 -8.89 -19.19
C ASN A 142 -22.88 -9.13 -17.93
N SER A 143 -24.07 -8.53 -17.91
CA SER A 143 -25.02 -8.57 -16.80
C SER A 143 -25.58 -9.96 -16.47
N LYS A 144 -25.26 -10.98 -17.28
CA LYS A 144 -25.66 -12.37 -17.07
C LYS A 144 -25.04 -12.97 -15.81
N TYR A 145 -23.87 -12.50 -15.38
CA TYR A 145 -23.13 -13.07 -14.25
C TYR A 145 -22.82 -12.02 -13.19
N SER A 146 -23.23 -12.32 -11.96
CA SER A 146 -22.91 -11.52 -10.78
C SER A 146 -22.05 -12.34 -9.82
N PHE A 147 -20.98 -11.73 -9.31
CA PHE A 147 -20.02 -12.40 -8.43
C PHE A 147 -19.95 -11.71 -7.09
N SER A 148 -19.87 -12.50 -6.02
CA SER A 148 -19.54 -11.96 -4.71
C SER A 148 -18.10 -11.44 -4.74
N LEU A 149 -17.86 -10.23 -4.22
CA LEU A 149 -16.55 -9.59 -4.24
C LEU A 149 -15.48 -10.44 -3.55
N ALA A 150 -15.79 -10.98 -2.37
CA ALA A 150 -14.90 -11.89 -1.65
C ALA A 150 -14.60 -13.21 -2.41
N LYS A 151 -15.47 -13.61 -3.35
CA LYS A 151 -15.23 -14.77 -4.24
C LYS A 151 -14.45 -14.39 -5.50
N LEU A 152 -14.57 -13.14 -5.94
CA LEU A 152 -13.63 -12.60 -6.92
C LEU A 152 -12.29 -12.57 -6.24
N ASP A 153 -12.05 -11.65 -5.32
CA ASP A 153 -10.82 -11.59 -4.56
C ASP A 153 -11.06 -11.76 -3.07
N ALA A 154 -10.40 -12.76 -2.47
CA ALA A 154 -10.49 -13.00 -1.04
C ALA A 154 -9.92 -11.85 -0.22
N ASP A 155 -8.99 -11.08 -0.79
CA ASP A 155 -8.38 -9.89 -0.16
C ASP A 155 -9.35 -8.69 -0.16
N LEU A 156 -10.43 -8.73 -0.96
CA LEU A 156 -11.49 -7.69 -1.03
C LEU A 156 -12.75 -8.10 -0.27
N ASN A 157 -12.59 -8.83 0.84
CA ASN A 157 -13.68 -9.06 1.78
C ASN A 157 -13.96 -7.78 2.60
N ALA A 158 -14.93 -7.80 3.51
CA ALA A 158 -15.31 -6.61 4.29
C ALA A 158 -14.12 -5.98 5.04
N ASN A 159 -13.37 -6.80 5.79
CA ASN A 159 -12.20 -6.32 6.54
C ASN A 159 -11.09 -5.87 5.60
N GLY A 160 -10.83 -6.62 4.52
CA GLY A 160 -9.77 -6.27 3.57
C GLY A 160 -10.04 -4.98 2.79
N LEU A 161 -11.31 -4.65 2.52
CA LEU A 161 -11.69 -3.35 1.99
C LEU A 161 -11.52 -2.25 3.04
N GLU A 162 -11.98 -2.48 4.26
CA GLU A 162 -11.86 -1.52 5.35
C GLU A 162 -10.38 -1.17 5.64
N ASP A 163 -9.51 -2.17 5.71
CA ASP A 163 -8.07 -1.98 5.91
C ASP A 163 -7.45 -1.13 4.78
N ARG A 164 -7.86 -1.36 3.52
CA ARG A 164 -7.38 -0.57 2.38
C ARG A 164 -7.87 0.87 2.41
N PHE A 165 -9.14 1.06 2.75
CA PHE A 165 -9.73 2.40 2.88
C PHE A 165 -9.00 3.20 3.96
N LEU A 166 -8.72 2.59 5.11
CA LEU A 166 -7.95 3.23 6.18
C LEU A 166 -6.53 3.58 5.73
N GLN A 167 -5.84 2.68 5.01
CA GLN A 167 -4.51 2.95 4.46
C GLN A 167 -4.51 4.11 3.46
N ASN A 168 -5.55 4.21 2.62
CA ASN A 168 -5.67 5.30 1.65
C ASN A 168 -5.91 6.64 2.34
N VAL A 169 -6.78 6.68 3.35
CA VAL A 169 -7.00 7.89 4.18
C VAL A 169 -5.72 8.31 4.91
N GLU A 170 -4.99 7.35 5.48
CA GLU A 170 -3.71 7.64 6.14
C GLU A 170 -2.70 8.25 5.16
N ALA A 171 -2.56 7.65 3.97
CA ALA A 171 -1.67 8.16 2.93
C ALA A 171 -2.06 9.57 2.44
N ASP A 172 -3.35 9.86 2.29
CA ASP A 172 -3.82 11.20 1.91
C ASP A 172 -3.56 12.25 3.01
N ILE A 173 -3.78 11.89 4.29
CA ILE A 173 -3.46 12.76 5.43
C ILE A 173 -1.95 13.04 5.48
N GLU A 174 -1.11 12.03 5.30
CA GLU A 174 0.35 12.20 5.26
C GLU A 174 0.79 13.10 4.12
N ALA A 175 0.24 12.91 2.91
CA ALA A 175 0.53 13.74 1.76
C ALA A 175 0.14 15.21 2.01
N LYS A 176 -1.08 15.47 2.46
CA LYS A 176 -1.54 16.82 2.82
C LYS A 176 -0.71 17.43 3.95
N GLY A 177 -0.31 16.62 4.93
CA GLY A 177 0.56 17.03 6.02
C GLY A 177 1.94 17.48 5.54
N ALA A 178 2.54 16.72 4.61
CA ALA A 178 3.82 17.06 4.00
C ALA A 178 3.76 18.37 3.21
N GLU A 179 2.71 18.58 2.40
CA GLU A 179 2.49 19.82 1.65
C GLU A 179 2.38 21.04 2.58
N ILE A 180 1.62 20.92 3.67
CA ILE A 180 1.47 21.99 4.66
C ILE A 180 2.80 22.28 5.36
N ALA A 181 3.56 21.24 5.70
CA ALA A 181 4.86 21.38 6.35
C ALA A 181 5.88 22.09 5.42
N GLU A 182 5.91 21.72 4.14
CA GLU A 182 6.76 22.36 3.14
C GLU A 182 6.38 23.83 2.94
N ALA A 183 5.08 24.13 2.83
CA ALA A 183 4.61 25.50 2.72
C ALA A 183 4.99 26.36 3.94
N ARG A 184 4.89 25.80 5.15
CA ARG A 184 5.32 26.48 6.39
C ARG A 184 6.83 26.72 6.41
N ALA A 185 7.62 25.72 6.03
CA ALA A 185 9.07 25.82 5.95
C ALA A 185 9.51 26.90 4.94
N ALA A 186 8.85 26.98 3.79
CA ALA A 186 9.11 28.02 2.78
C ALA A 186 8.81 29.43 3.31
N VAL A 187 7.69 29.61 4.03
CA VAL A 187 7.33 30.88 4.66
C VAL A 187 8.34 31.27 5.75
N GLU A 188 8.79 30.30 6.55
CA GLU A 188 9.77 30.55 7.61
C GLU A 188 11.15 30.89 7.02
N ALA A 189 11.61 30.18 5.99
CA ALA A 189 12.85 30.47 5.29
C ALA A 189 12.85 31.88 4.69
N GLU A 190 11.72 32.29 4.09
CA GLU A 190 11.59 33.65 3.56
C GLU A 190 11.62 34.70 4.68
N ARG A 191 10.96 34.45 5.81
CA ARG A 191 11.03 35.34 6.99
C ARG A 191 12.46 35.46 7.52
N GLN A 192 13.19 34.36 7.61
CA GLN A 192 14.59 34.36 8.04
C GLN A 192 15.46 35.14 7.05
N ARG A 193 15.24 34.96 5.74
CA ARG A 193 15.93 35.73 4.68
C ARG A 193 15.71 37.23 4.85
N VAL A 194 14.46 37.67 4.99
CA VAL A 194 14.11 39.09 5.17
C VAL A 194 14.71 39.64 6.47
N THR A 195 14.65 38.87 7.56
CA THR A 195 15.27 39.24 8.85
C THR A 195 16.78 39.42 8.72
N GLY A 196 17.47 38.50 8.04
CA GLY A 196 18.91 38.62 7.77
C GLY A 196 19.26 39.84 6.94
N ILE A 197 18.46 40.19 5.91
CA ILE A 197 18.63 41.42 5.13
C ILE A 197 18.46 42.66 6.00
N ARG A 198 17.44 42.66 6.87
CA ARG A 198 17.17 43.77 7.80
C ARG A 198 18.37 44.00 8.72
N ASP A 199 18.82 42.95 9.39
CA ASP A 199 19.88 43.04 10.39
C ASP A 199 21.20 43.47 9.75
N ALA A 200 21.54 42.91 8.57
CA ALA A 200 22.71 43.33 7.81
C ALA A 200 22.68 44.81 7.42
N TYR A 201 21.52 45.31 6.97
CA TYR A 201 21.36 46.72 6.62
C TYR A 201 21.47 47.64 7.85
N LEU A 202 20.86 47.26 8.97
CA LEU A 202 20.94 48.03 10.21
C LEU A 202 22.39 48.15 10.72
N GLU A 203 23.16 47.07 10.65
CA GLU A 203 24.58 47.08 11.02
C GLU A 203 25.42 47.94 10.07
N GLU A 204 25.20 47.85 8.75
CA GLU A 204 25.90 48.71 7.77
C GLU A 204 25.58 50.19 7.99
N MET A 205 24.32 50.50 8.24
CA MET A 205 23.84 51.85 8.51
C MET A 205 24.46 52.41 9.81
N ARG A 206 24.50 51.60 10.88
CA ARG A 206 25.14 51.95 12.14
C ARG A 206 26.62 52.23 11.98
N LYS A 207 27.33 51.39 11.22
CA LYS A 207 28.75 51.58 10.91
C LYS A 207 28.99 52.89 10.15
N SER A 208 28.19 53.15 9.11
CA SER A 208 28.27 54.39 8.32
C SER A 208 28.08 55.64 9.18
N TYR A 209 27.11 55.60 10.10
CA TYR A 209 26.87 56.69 11.04
C TYR A 209 28.03 56.89 12.03
N LEU A 210 28.60 55.81 12.57
CA LEU A 210 29.75 55.90 13.47
C LEU A 210 31.00 56.44 12.77
N ASP A 211 31.25 56.02 11.53
CA ASP A 211 32.38 56.51 10.73
C ASP A 211 32.20 57.99 10.37
N TYR A 212 30.98 58.42 10.03
CA TYR A 212 30.63 59.83 9.88
C TYR A 212 30.94 60.62 11.16
N ARG A 213 30.45 60.14 12.31
CA ARG A 213 30.62 60.84 13.59
C ARG A 213 32.09 60.97 14.00
N LYS A 214 32.92 59.94 13.72
CA LYS A 214 34.38 60.02 13.93
C LYS A 214 35.03 61.08 13.05
N LYS A 215 34.66 61.15 11.76
CA LYS A 215 35.17 62.17 10.83
C LYS A 215 34.72 63.58 11.24
N ALA A 216 33.46 63.73 11.64
CA ALA A 216 32.86 64.97 12.10
C ALA A 216 33.57 65.52 13.35
N HIS A 217 33.85 64.67 14.36
CA HIS A 217 34.62 65.08 15.54
C HIS A 217 36.06 65.51 15.23
N GLY A 218 36.69 64.96 14.18
CA GLY A 218 38.03 65.34 13.75
C GLY A 218 38.13 66.71 13.06
N LEU A 219 37.00 67.39 12.83
CA LEU A 219 36.90 68.66 12.09
C LEU A 219 36.40 69.82 12.97
N GLU A 220 36.58 69.70 14.28
CA GLU A 220 36.17 70.70 15.27
C GLU A 220 36.82 72.07 14.96
N GLY A 221 36.00 73.12 14.78
CA GLY A 221 36.44 74.47 14.41
C GLY A 221 36.43 74.83 12.91
N THR A 222 36.03 73.90 12.04
CA THR A 222 35.84 74.19 10.59
C THR A 222 34.52 74.92 10.30
N ALA A 223 34.49 75.70 9.21
CA ALA A 223 33.30 76.43 8.81
C ALA A 223 32.16 75.47 8.41
N LEU A 224 30.92 75.79 8.80
CA LEU A 224 29.73 74.95 8.62
C LEU A 224 29.54 74.45 7.17
N ALA A 225 29.94 75.26 6.18
CA ALA A 225 29.84 74.92 4.75
C ALA A 225 30.79 73.81 4.29
N ALA A 226 31.88 73.57 5.02
CA ALA A 226 32.86 72.51 4.74
C ALA A 226 32.61 71.24 5.57
N PHE A 227 31.59 71.24 6.44
CA PHE A 227 31.26 70.10 7.27
C PHE A 227 30.71 68.96 6.40
N PRO A 228 31.20 67.71 6.55
CA PRO A 228 30.73 66.59 5.75
C PRO A 228 29.24 66.33 6.03
N LYS A 229 28.51 65.85 5.02
CA LYS A 229 27.12 65.38 5.19
C LYS A 229 27.09 63.87 5.38
N LEU A 230 26.18 63.37 6.21
CA LEU A 230 25.96 61.93 6.35
C LEU A 230 25.32 61.37 5.08
N GLU A 231 26.01 60.42 4.44
CA GLU A 231 25.47 59.63 3.33
C GLU A 231 25.07 58.23 3.82
N LEU A 232 23.76 57.97 3.86
CA LEU A 232 23.22 56.64 4.15
C LEU A 232 22.76 55.98 2.84
N LYS A 233 23.13 54.71 2.65
CA LYS A 233 22.59 53.90 1.54
C LYS A 233 21.08 53.74 1.71
N ARG A 234 20.35 53.66 0.60
CA ARG A 234 18.91 53.43 0.60
C ARG A 234 18.59 52.02 1.15
N PRO A 235 17.55 51.84 1.98
CA PRO A 235 17.14 50.52 2.44
C PRO A 235 16.82 49.57 1.26
N PRO A 236 17.14 48.28 1.36
CA PRO A 236 16.67 47.26 0.42
C PRO A 236 15.14 47.24 0.33
N LYS A 237 14.60 46.84 -0.83
CA LYS A 237 13.14 46.88 -1.09
C LYS A 237 12.36 46.01 -0.11
N GLU A 238 12.97 44.92 0.35
CA GLU A 238 12.41 43.92 1.24
C GLU A 238 12.22 44.44 2.68
N VAL A 239 12.96 45.48 3.08
CA VAL A 239 12.98 46.00 4.46
C VAL A 239 12.75 47.51 4.54
N VAL A 240 12.46 48.16 3.40
CA VAL A 240 12.21 49.61 3.34
C VAL A 240 11.04 50.04 4.21
N ASP A 241 10.05 49.16 4.37
CA ASP A 241 8.86 49.41 5.17
C ASP A 241 8.97 48.93 6.62
N ASP A 242 10.08 48.29 6.99
CA ASP A 242 10.32 47.82 8.34
C ASP A 242 10.33 49.01 9.35
N PRO A 243 9.55 48.93 10.45
CA PRO A 243 9.44 50.03 11.40
C PRO A 243 10.76 50.42 12.06
N GLU A 244 11.63 49.45 12.35
CA GLU A 244 12.91 49.69 13.01
C GLU A 244 13.91 50.33 12.06
N VAL A 245 13.96 49.84 10.81
CA VAL A 245 14.75 50.45 9.72
C VAL A 245 14.34 51.91 9.52
N LYS A 246 13.04 52.20 9.37
CA LYS A 246 12.52 53.56 9.22
C LYS A 246 12.89 54.46 10.41
N ARG A 247 12.69 53.96 11.63
CA ARG A 247 12.97 54.72 12.86
C ARG A 247 14.45 55.10 12.96
N LEU A 248 15.35 54.14 12.78
CA LEU A 248 16.79 54.37 12.92
C LEU A 248 17.36 55.21 11.77
N TRP A 249 16.88 55.01 10.55
CA TRP A 249 17.29 55.80 9.40
C TRP A 249 16.96 57.29 9.58
N LEU A 250 15.76 57.60 10.07
CA LEU A 250 15.36 58.97 10.42
C LEU A 250 16.18 59.52 11.60
N ALA A 251 16.42 58.70 12.62
CA ALA A 251 17.19 59.11 13.80
C ALA A 251 18.63 59.52 13.44
N TYR A 252 19.33 58.73 12.63
CA TYR A 252 20.71 59.04 12.22
C TYR A 252 20.78 60.25 11.30
N ARG A 253 19.80 60.45 10.42
CA ARG A 253 19.75 61.64 9.59
C ARG A 253 19.55 62.92 10.41
N ARG A 254 18.63 62.91 11.37
CA ARG A 254 18.41 64.05 12.29
C ARG A 254 19.56 64.29 13.25
N GLY A 255 20.28 63.24 13.66
CA GLY A 255 21.45 63.37 14.54
C GLY A 255 22.72 63.83 13.82
N ALA A 256 22.71 63.92 12.50
CA ALA A 256 23.82 64.36 11.68
C ALA A 256 23.69 65.81 11.16
N ASP A 257 22.48 66.38 11.21
CA ASP A 257 22.18 67.80 10.99
C ASP A 257 22.41 68.60 12.29
#